data_AF-A0AAD7I7P0-F1
#
_entry.id   AF-A0AAD7I7P0-F1
#
_cell.length_a   1.000
_cell.length_b   1.000
_cell.length_c   1.000
_cell.angle_alpha   90.00
_cell.angle_beta   90.00
_cell.angle_gamma   90.00
#
_symmetry.space_group_name_H-M   'P 1'
#
loop_
_entity.id
_entity.type
_entity.pdbx_description
1 polymer ?
#
loop_
_entity_poly.entity_id
_entity_poly.type
_entity_poly.pdbx_seq_one_letter_code
_entity_poly.pdbx_strand_id
1 'polypeptide(L)'
;MLPLSLLNAAQNKPMLVELKNGETFNGHLVNCDNFMNITLREVYQTNTEGDRFWKLKECYIRGSTIKYLRVPDTLLDAVKEEQNRARDAGRGARGAFVSGNRGRGAPPRGGRGGRGGPMRGGRGRGRGA
;
A
#
# COMPACT_ATOMS: atom_id res chain seq x y z
N MET A 1 -4.05 -4.20 -8.27
CA MET A 1 -4.41 -2.95 -8.98
C MET A 1 -5.90 -2.69 -8.82
N LEU A 2 -6.27 -1.64 -8.08
CA LEU A 2 -7.61 -1.06 -8.13
C LEU A 2 -7.55 0.19 -9.04
N PRO A 3 -8.59 0.51 -9.83
CA PRO A 3 -8.56 1.64 -10.76
C PRO A 3 -8.25 2.99 -10.10
N LEU A 4 -8.82 3.26 -8.92
CA LEU A 4 -8.52 4.48 -8.15
C LEU A 4 -7.06 4.58 -7.71
N SER A 5 -6.41 3.45 -7.37
CA SER A 5 -4.97 3.45 -7.04
C SER A 5 -4.10 3.87 -8.21
N LEU A 6 -4.49 3.51 -9.44
CA LEU A 6 -3.80 3.93 -10.66
C LEU A 6 -3.97 5.44 -10.88
N LEU A 7 -5.16 5.99 -10.67
CA LEU A 7 -5.42 7.43 -10.83
C LEU A 7 -4.73 8.28 -9.75
N ASN A 8 -4.67 7.79 -8.51
CA ASN A 8 -3.94 8.48 -7.44
C ASN A 8 -2.42 8.55 -7.74
N ALA A 9 -1.83 7.48 -8.26
CA ALA A 9 -0.46 7.49 -8.74
C ALA A 9 -0.26 8.28 -10.06
N ALA A 10 -1.35 8.59 -10.77
CA ALA A 10 -1.33 9.37 -12.00
C ALA A 10 -1.30 10.90 -11.76
N GLN A 11 -1.19 11.34 -10.52
CA GLN A 11 -1.14 12.76 -10.20
C GLN A 11 0.02 13.48 -10.93
N ASN A 12 -0.27 14.65 -11.47
CA ASN A 12 0.57 15.46 -12.36
C ASN A 12 0.98 14.79 -13.69
N LYS A 13 0.38 13.66 -14.09
CA LYS A 13 0.61 13.03 -15.41
C LYS A 13 -0.40 13.53 -16.46
N PRO A 14 -0.01 13.61 -17.74
CA PRO A 14 -0.95 13.91 -18.82
C PRO A 14 -1.90 12.73 -19.05
N MET A 15 -3.16 13.00 -19.35
CA MET A 15 -4.15 12.00 -19.73
C MET A 15 -5.24 12.59 -20.64
N LEU A 16 -5.88 11.72 -21.42
CA LEU A 16 -7.08 12.04 -22.18
C LEU A 16 -8.31 11.44 -21.48
N VAL A 17 -9.37 12.23 -21.39
CA VAL A 17 -10.66 11.87 -20.80
C VAL A 17 -11.71 11.96 -21.89
N GLU A 18 -12.46 10.90 -22.13
CA GLU A 18 -13.66 10.96 -22.98
C GLU A 18 -14.91 10.91 -22.09
N LEU A 19 -15.83 11.83 -22.31
CA LEU A 19 -17.11 11.90 -21.62
C LEU A 19 -18.19 11.08 -22.34
N LYS A 20 -19.28 10.79 -21.65
CA LYS A 20 -20.44 10.04 -22.20
C LYS A 20 -21.16 10.77 -23.33
N ASN A 21 -21.02 12.09 -23.45
CA ASN A 21 -21.50 12.88 -24.58
C ASN A 21 -20.48 12.96 -25.75
N GLY A 22 -19.35 12.26 -25.63
CA GLY A 22 -18.29 12.18 -26.65
C GLY A 22 -17.37 13.39 -26.74
N GLU A 23 -17.51 14.39 -25.86
CA GLU A 23 -16.48 15.42 -25.70
C GLU A 23 -15.20 14.81 -25.12
N THR A 24 -14.05 15.34 -25.52
CA THR A 24 -12.74 14.89 -25.02
C THR A 24 -11.95 16.03 -24.36
N PHE A 25 -11.26 15.71 -23.28
CA PHE A 25 -10.42 16.64 -22.51
C PHE A 25 -9.02 16.06 -22.39
N ASN A 26 -8.02 16.77 -22.90
CA ASN A 26 -6.62 16.38 -22.80
C ASN A 26 -5.89 17.38 -21.89
N GLY A 27 -5.30 16.92 -20.78
CA GLY A 27 -4.65 17.77 -19.79
C GLY A 27 -3.93 16.99 -18.71
N HIS A 28 -3.41 17.68 -17.70
CA HIS A 28 -2.66 17.07 -16.59
C HIS A 28 -3.57 16.84 -15.38
N LEU A 29 -3.59 15.62 -14.83
CA LEU A 29 -4.37 15.31 -13.63
C LEU A 29 -3.82 16.05 -12.41
N VAL A 30 -4.64 16.88 -11.77
CA VAL A 30 -4.30 17.60 -10.53
C VAL A 30 -4.77 16.80 -9.32
N ASN A 31 -5.99 16.26 -9.36
CA ASN A 31 -6.59 15.51 -8.26
C ASN A 31 -7.66 14.51 -8.77
N CYS A 32 -7.89 13.43 -8.02
CA CYS A 32 -8.96 12.46 -8.23
C CYS A 32 -9.57 12.10 -6.86
N ASP A 33 -10.90 12.05 -6.74
CA ASP A 33 -11.58 11.58 -5.54
C ASP A 33 -12.09 10.12 -5.66
N ASN A 34 -12.70 9.61 -4.58
CA ASN A 34 -13.26 8.26 -4.53
C ASN A 34 -14.46 8.03 -5.48
N PHE A 35 -15.07 9.10 -6.00
CA PHE A 35 -16.16 9.04 -6.98
C PHE A 35 -15.66 9.21 -8.42
N MET A 36 -14.32 9.24 -8.62
CA MET A 36 -13.65 9.58 -9.88
C MET A 36 -13.97 11.00 -10.38
N ASN A 37 -14.37 11.91 -9.51
CA ASN A 37 -14.35 13.33 -9.88
C ASN A 37 -12.88 13.75 -10.00
N ILE A 38 -12.54 14.43 -11.09
CA ILE A 38 -11.17 14.80 -11.42
C ILE A 38 -11.05 16.30 -11.69
N THR A 39 -9.91 16.85 -11.28
CA THR A 39 -9.47 18.20 -11.66
C THR A 39 -8.31 18.06 -12.63
N LEU A 40 -8.39 18.73 -13.78
CA LEU A 40 -7.33 18.77 -14.78
C LEU A 40 -6.82 20.20 -14.96
N ARG A 41 -5.52 20.37 -15.21
CA ARG A 41 -4.90 21.67 -15.59
C ARG A 41 -4.37 21.65 -17.03
N GLU A 42 -4.25 22.85 -17.60
CA GLU A 42 -3.71 23.09 -18.95
C GLU A 42 -4.46 22.28 -20.01
N VAL A 43 -5.78 22.40 -20.01
CA VAL A 43 -6.68 21.46 -20.67
C VAL A 43 -7.05 21.94 -22.06
N TYR A 44 -6.98 21.03 -23.02
CA TYR A 44 -7.55 21.19 -24.35
C TYR A 44 -8.86 20.37 -24.41
N GLN A 45 -9.99 21.07 -24.42
CA GLN A 45 -11.30 20.47 -24.68
C GLN A 45 -11.53 20.41 -26.18
N THR A 46 -12.05 19.28 -26.66
CA THR A 46 -12.50 19.09 -28.04
C THR A 46 -13.97 18.66 -28.02
N ASN A 47 -14.78 19.23 -28.90
CA ASN A 47 -16.17 18.80 -29.05
C ASN A 47 -16.29 17.40 -29.69
N THR A 48 -17.50 16.87 -29.69
CA THR A 48 -17.86 15.56 -30.26
C THR A 48 -17.53 15.40 -31.75
N GLU A 49 -17.52 16.51 -32.51
CA GLU A 49 -17.27 16.52 -33.96
C GLU A 49 -15.78 16.66 -34.31
N GLY A 50 -14.92 17.02 -33.36
CA GLY A 50 -13.48 17.21 -33.58
C GLY A 50 -13.08 18.51 -34.27
N ASP A 51 -14.02 19.42 -34.54
CA ASP A 51 -13.80 20.66 -35.28
C ASP A 51 -13.48 21.88 -34.38
N ARG A 52 -13.90 21.83 -33.11
CA ARG A 52 -13.81 22.96 -32.17
C ARG A 52 -13.02 22.59 -30.92
N PHE A 53 -12.06 23.47 -30.61
CA PHE A 53 -11.09 23.31 -29.54
C PHE A 53 -11.11 24.52 -28.60
N TRP A 54 -11.09 24.28 -27.30
CA TRP A 54 -10.96 25.32 -26.28
C TRP A 54 -9.78 25.03 -25.36
N LYS A 55 -8.99 26.06 -25.05
CA LYS A 55 -7.91 25.99 -24.06
C LYS A 55 -8.41 26.53 -22.72
N LEU A 56 -8.47 25.67 -21.72
CA LEU A 56 -8.87 25.98 -20.35
C LEU A 56 -7.64 25.96 -19.44
N LYS A 57 -7.54 26.89 -18.49
CA LYS A 57 -6.46 26.88 -17.48
C LYS A 57 -6.60 25.66 -16.55
N GLU A 58 -7.82 25.39 -16.14
CA GLU A 58 -8.20 24.30 -15.24
C GLU A 58 -9.66 23.91 -15.55
N CYS A 59 -10.01 22.64 -15.35
CA CYS A 59 -11.41 22.20 -15.38
C CYS A 59 -11.68 21.12 -14.31
N TYR A 60 -12.95 21.05 -13.89
CA TYR A 60 -13.46 20.01 -13.00
C TYR A 60 -14.46 19.13 -13.77
N ILE A 61 -14.26 17.81 -13.69
CA ILE A 61 -15.09 16.81 -14.38
C ILE A 61 -15.69 15.88 -13.33
N ARG A 62 -17.01 15.70 -13.36
CA ARG A 62 -17.75 14.79 -12.48
C ARG A 62 -17.55 13.34 -12.92
N GLY A 63 -17.10 12.46 -12.04
CA GLY A 63 -16.72 11.08 -12.40
C GLY A 63 -17.84 10.27 -13.07
N SER A 64 -19.09 10.53 -12.71
CA SER A 64 -20.25 9.87 -13.31
C SER A 64 -20.50 10.20 -14.79
N THR A 65 -19.90 11.27 -15.34
CA THR A 65 -20.01 11.63 -16.76
C THR A 65 -18.88 11.06 -17.62
N ILE A 66 -17.82 10.52 -17.00
CA ILE A 66 -16.67 9.92 -17.70
C ILE A 66 -17.10 8.59 -18.35
N LYS A 67 -16.61 8.35 -19.58
CA LYS A 67 -16.76 7.10 -20.32
C LYS A 67 -15.49 6.25 -20.20
N TYR A 68 -14.32 6.83 -20.45
CA TYR A 68 -13.02 6.22 -20.17
C TYR A 68 -11.91 7.26 -19.99
N LEU A 69 -10.76 6.79 -19.48
CA LEU A 69 -9.52 7.56 -19.32
C LEU A 69 -8.40 6.84 -20.07
N ARG A 70 -7.62 7.57 -20.87
CA ARG A 70 -6.38 7.08 -21.48
C ARG A 70 -5.19 7.63 -20.70
N VAL A 71 -4.49 6.73 -20.02
CA VAL A 71 -3.28 7.01 -19.24
C VAL A 71 -2.01 6.61 -20.01
N PRO A 72 -0.83 7.17 -19.71
CA PRO A 72 0.45 6.70 -20.23
C PRO A 72 0.79 5.29 -19.74
N ASP A 73 1.38 4.45 -20.60
CA ASP A 73 1.73 3.06 -20.24
C ASP A 73 2.75 2.96 -19.10
N THR A 74 3.68 3.92 -19.02
CA THR A 74 4.70 4.05 -17.96
C THR A 74 4.13 4.11 -16.54
N LEU A 75 2.85 4.47 -16.42
CA LEU A 75 2.11 4.57 -15.17
C LEU A 75 1.75 3.18 -14.61
N LEU A 76 1.50 2.20 -15.49
CA LEU A 76 1.19 0.84 -15.08
C LEU A 76 2.38 0.18 -14.38
N ASP A 77 3.60 0.44 -14.85
CA ASP A 77 4.82 -0.16 -14.29
C ASP A 77 5.20 0.49 -12.96
N ALA A 78 5.13 1.82 -12.86
CA ALA A 78 5.35 2.54 -11.60
C ALA A 78 4.46 2.01 -10.44
N VAL A 79 3.17 1.76 -10.71
CA VAL A 79 2.25 1.26 -9.68
C VAL A 79 2.45 -0.23 -9.39
N LYS A 80 3.00 -1.04 -10.32
CA LYS A 80 3.39 -2.43 -10.06
C LYS A 80 4.56 -2.46 -9.07
N GLU A 81 5.57 -1.62 -9.29
CA GLU A 81 6.72 -1.48 -8.39
C GLU A 81 6.29 -1.03 -6.99
N GLU A 82 5.40 -0.04 -6.89
CA GLU A 82 4.87 0.43 -5.61
C GLU A 82 4.10 -0.67 -4.86
N GLN A 83 3.21 -1.41 -5.55
CA GLN A 83 2.47 -2.53 -4.93
C GLN A 83 3.40 -3.66 -4.47
N ASN A 84 4.48 -3.94 -5.19
CA ASN A 84 5.48 -4.92 -4.77
C ASN A 84 6.26 -4.42 -3.53
N ARG A 85 6.72 -3.17 -3.54
CA ARG A 85 7.44 -2.55 -2.41
C ARG A 85 6.60 -2.55 -1.13
N ALA A 86 5.30 -2.25 -1.23
CA ALA A 86 4.36 -2.31 -0.10
C ALA A 86 4.17 -3.74 0.44
N ARG A 87 4.14 -4.75 -0.44
CA ARG A 87 4.04 -6.17 -0.05
C ARG A 87 5.29 -6.67 0.67
N ASP A 88 6.48 -6.29 0.20
CA ASP A 88 7.73 -6.72 0.82
C ASP A 88 8.01 -6.02 2.15
N ALA A 89 7.64 -4.74 2.29
CA ALA A 89 7.61 -4.06 3.58
C ALA A 89 6.70 -4.78 4.61
N GLY A 90 5.53 -5.27 4.17
CA GLY A 90 4.62 -6.07 5.00
C GLY A 90 5.15 -7.46 5.41
N ARG A 91 6.13 -8.02 4.68
CA ARG A 91 6.77 -9.30 5.03
C ARG A 91 7.84 -9.15 6.11
N GLY A 92 8.57 -8.04 6.13
CA GLY A 92 9.59 -7.75 7.15
C GLY A 92 9.04 -7.76 8.59
N ALA A 93 7.81 -7.30 8.79
CA ALA A 93 7.16 -7.27 10.10
C ALA A 93 6.66 -8.64 10.61
N ARG A 94 6.52 -9.66 9.75
CA ARG A 94 5.98 -10.99 10.12
C ARG A 94 7.06 -12.08 10.24
N GLY A 95 8.26 -11.87 9.69
CA GLY A 95 9.37 -12.83 9.77
C GLY A 95 10.07 -12.89 11.13
N ALA A 96 9.98 -11.84 11.95
CA ALA A 96 10.78 -11.70 13.18
C ALA A 96 10.32 -12.56 14.38
N PHE A 97 9.17 -13.24 14.31
CA PHE A 97 8.60 -13.97 15.46
C PHE A 97 8.42 -15.50 15.24
N VAL A 98 8.75 -16.03 14.06
CA VAL A 98 8.61 -17.48 13.77
C VAL A 98 9.87 -18.04 13.11
N SER A 99 10.99 -18.01 13.85
CA SER A 99 12.16 -18.86 13.58
C SER A 99 12.69 -19.45 14.88
N GLY A 100 11.96 -20.42 15.42
CA GLY A 100 12.45 -21.23 16.53
C GLY A 100 13.62 -22.09 16.09
N ASN A 101 14.85 -21.72 16.43
CA ASN A 101 16.00 -22.58 16.23
C ASN A 101 16.21 -23.50 17.44
N ARG A 102 15.98 -24.79 17.23
CA ARG A 102 16.20 -25.85 18.21
C ARG A 102 17.70 -25.99 18.53
N GLY A 103 17.99 -26.14 19.82
CA GLY A 103 19.16 -26.74 20.47
C GLY A 103 20.48 -26.91 19.70
N ARG A 104 21.56 -26.31 20.26
CA ARG A 104 22.93 -26.82 20.15
C ARG A 104 23.79 -26.34 21.33
N GLY A 105 24.38 -27.28 22.07
CA GLY A 105 25.63 -27.09 22.83
C GLY A 105 25.58 -26.42 24.21
N ALA A 106 25.63 -27.24 25.26
CA ALA A 106 26.46 -27.00 26.45
C ALA A 106 27.67 -27.97 26.38
N PRO A 107 28.73 -27.89 27.21
CA PRO A 107 29.08 -26.96 28.31
C PRO A 107 30.31 -26.09 27.86
N PRO A 108 31.36 -25.70 28.64
CA PRO A 108 31.61 -25.73 30.09
C PRO A 108 32.22 -24.48 30.76
N ARG A 109 31.82 -24.25 32.03
CA ARG A 109 32.59 -23.59 33.11
C ARG A 109 31.95 -24.06 34.42
N GLY A 110 32.62 -24.70 35.36
CA GLY A 110 33.94 -24.41 35.90
C GLY A 110 33.72 -24.03 37.37
N GLY A 111 33.56 -25.03 38.25
CA GLY A 111 32.99 -24.84 39.58
C GLY A 111 33.97 -24.36 40.65
N ARG A 112 33.44 -23.71 41.69
CA ARG A 112 34.08 -23.55 43.01
C ARG A 112 33.05 -23.13 44.06
N GLY A 113 33.12 -23.72 45.27
CA GLY A 113 32.45 -23.19 46.46
C GLY A 113 31.29 -24.05 46.99
N GLY A 114 31.56 -24.82 48.04
CA GLY A 114 30.52 -25.37 48.91
C GLY A 114 30.90 -25.16 50.39
N ARG A 115 29.91 -25.06 51.27
CA ARG A 115 29.95 -25.38 52.73
C ARG A 115 28.66 -24.99 53.45
N GLY A 116 28.15 -25.87 54.32
CA GLY A 116 27.14 -25.60 55.36
C GLY A 116 25.68 -25.74 54.89
N GLY A 117 24.81 -26.53 55.53
CA GLY A 117 24.99 -27.43 56.69
C GLY A 117 23.82 -28.43 56.85
N PRO A 118 23.82 -29.31 57.87
CA PRO A 118 22.92 -30.46 57.93
C PRO A 118 21.77 -30.37 58.98
N MET A 119 20.54 -30.67 58.56
CA MET A 119 19.39 -31.07 59.42
C MET A 119 18.38 -31.78 58.49
N ARG A 120 18.09 -33.09 58.56
CA ARG A 120 17.72 -34.04 59.64
C ARG A 120 16.25 -33.92 60.08
N GLY A 121 15.45 -34.92 59.70
CA GLY A 121 14.02 -35.09 60.05
C GLY A 121 13.07 -34.49 59.00
N GLY A 122 12.06 -35.17 58.46
CA GLY A 122 11.55 -36.52 58.70
C GLY A 122 10.32 -36.56 59.62
N ARG A 123 9.21 -37.13 59.08
CA ARG A 123 7.99 -37.65 59.77
C ARG A 123 6.72 -36.76 59.77
N GLY A 124 5.59 -37.36 59.37
CA GLY A 124 4.20 -36.90 59.63
C GLY A 124 3.50 -36.31 58.40
N ARG A 125 2.51 -36.96 57.77
CA ARG A 125 1.10 -37.26 58.18
C ARG A 125 0.16 -36.04 58.11
N GLY A 126 -0.94 -36.17 57.35
CA GLY A 126 -2.14 -35.33 57.52
C GLY A 126 -3.06 -35.31 56.28
N ARG A 127 -4.24 -35.93 56.38
CA ARG A 127 -5.39 -35.74 55.47
C ARG A 127 -6.34 -34.69 56.05
N GLY A 128 -7.06 -34.00 55.18
CA GLY A 128 -8.30 -33.24 55.42
C GLY A 128 -8.72 -32.64 54.08
N ALA A 129 -9.77 -33.13 53.42
CA ALA A 129 -11.19 -32.91 53.72
C ALA A 129 -11.61 -31.52 53.22
#